data_AF-A0A525HEY6-F1
#
_entry.id   AF-A0A525HEY6-F1
#
_cell.length_a   1.000
_cell.length_b   1.000
_cell.length_c   1.000
_cell.angle_alpha   90.00
_cell.angle_beta   90.00
_cell.angle_gamma   90.00
#
_symmetry.space_group_name_H-M   'P 1'
#
loop_
_entity.id
_entity.type
_entity.pdbx_description
1 polymer ?
#
loop_
_entity_poly.entity_id
_entity_poly.type
_entity_poly.pdbx_seq_one_letter_code
_entity_poly.pdbx_strand_id
1 'polypeptide(L)'
;MTTLFAWVTPAFWSGSPLDHTWVTTYNSNLTPYPAIADVVAAGEDLWYCWGSFHPIGNPPGMLASRAGNRALAECLVQPNADSSTSAPARGTIFTYGVDGVCHQLANQVLYATGSPGNPPLTVKGARGYSLSSFLFGTYGLQASAWHTKLQGCLGLGDPVSGLPQWSEKIMPDAPPTPALPDDFRDHAREVLADDPEKLQALMALRGEMQAFLARRVPGFLPPDAEMLNAHHRHMLEQAALLLGPEKFTQLFGIEPGEQVDLVDPAMAAAQRGDEPQPL
;
A
#
# COMPACT_ATOMS: atom_id res chain seq x y z
N MET A 1 16.03 2.90 17.34
CA MET A 1 15.89 2.02 16.16
C MET A 1 15.22 0.74 16.62
N THR A 2 14.21 0.28 15.90
CA THR A 2 13.44 -0.94 16.19
C THR A 2 13.30 -1.73 14.90
N THR A 3 13.32 -3.06 14.95
CA THR A 3 13.06 -3.88 13.76
C THR A 3 11.58 -3.83 13.44
N LEU A 4 11.25 -3.43 12.21
CA LEU A 4 9.90 -3.54 11.66
C LEU A 4 9.80 -4.83 10.85
N PHE A 5 8.73 -5.58 11.06
CA PHE A 5 8.43 -6.84 10.38
C PHE A 5 7.18 -6.66 9.54
N ALA A 6 7.25 -7.04 8.26
CA ALA A 6 6.12 -7.06 7.35
C ALA A 6 5.59 -8.48 7.20
N TRP A 7 4.27 -8.62 7.16
CA TRP A 7 3.58 -9.91 7.15
C TRP A 7 2.54 -9.98 6.04
N VAL A 8 2.14 -11.21 5.72
CA VAL A 8 1.09 -11.52 4.75
C VAL A 8 0.13 -12.57 5.30
N THR A 9 -1.12 -12.52 4.82
CA THR A 9 -2.12 -13.60 4.88
C THR A 9 -2.95 -13.55 3.60
N PRO A 10 -3.51 -14.66 3.07
CA PRO A 10 -4.46 -14.55 1.97
C PRO A 10 -5.58 -13.56 2.29
N ALA A 11 -5.87 -12.66 1.37
CA ALA A 11 -6.91 -11.64 1.55
C ALA A 11 -8.31 -12.26 1.43
N PHE A 12 -9.25 -11.84 2.28
CA PHE A 12 -10.70 -12.13 2.23
C PHE A 12 -11.10 -13.59 2.47
N TRP A 13 -10.48 -14.54 1.79
CA TRP A 13 -10.85 -15.95 1.81
C TRP A 13 -9.65 -16.87 1.53
N SER A 14 -9.81 -18.15 1.92
CA SER A 14 -8.77 -19.17 1.76
C SER A 14 -8.54 -19.51 0.29
N GLY A 15 -7.38 -19.13 -0.25
CA GLY A 15 -7.02 -19.37 -1.65
C GLY A 15 -7.03 -18.12 -2.51
N SER A 16 -7.34 -16.96 -1.92
CA SER A 16 -7.25 -15.67 -2.62
C SER A 16 -5.87 -15.48 -3.28
N PRO A 17 -5.83 -15.00 -4.54
CA PRO A 17 -4.58 -14.70 -5.23
C PRO A 17 -3.91 -13.42 -4.71
N LEU A 18 -4.54 -12.76 -3.74
CA LEU A 18 -4.05 -11.53 -3.11
C LEU A 18 -3.68 -11.80 -1.66
N ASP A 19 -2.70 -11.05 -1.17
CA ASP A 19 -2.39 -11.00 0.25
C ASP A 19 -2.94 -9.73 0.91
N HIS A 20 -3.33 -9.86 2.17
CA HIS A 20 -3.47 -8.76 3.11
C HIS A 20 -2.14 -8.59 3.84
N THR A 21 -1.71 -7.34 4.06
CA THR A 21 -0.43 -7.04 4.73
C THR A 21 -0.59 -6.16 5.95
N TRP A 22 0.25 -6.39 6.94
CA TRP A 22 0.39 -5.56 8.14
C TRP A 22 1.85 -5.48 8.57
N VAL A 23 2.14 -4.58 9.52
CA VAL A 23 3.49 -4.36 10.06
C VAL A 23 3.47 -4.48 11.58
N THR A 24 4.55 -5.00 12.17
CA THR A 24 4.73 -5.08 13.63
C THR A 24 6.14 -4.65 14.05
N THR A 25 6.33 -4.29 15.32
CA THR A 25 7.67 -4.15 15.95
C THR A 25 8.23 -5.45 16.53
N TYR A 26 7.43 -6.51 16.53
CA TYR A 26 7.76 -7.82 17.09
C TYR A 26 7.63 -8.92 16.04
N ASN A 27 8.27 -10.07 16.28
CA ASN A 27 8.14 -11.22 15.41
C ASN A 27 6.88 -12.03 15.75
N SER A 28 5.81 -11.87 14.96
CA SER A 28 4.51 -12.54 15.16
C SER A 28 4.57 -14.07 15.13
N ASN A 29 5.57 -14.68 14.47
CA ASN A 29 5.75 -16.13 14.51
C ASN A 29 6.36 -16.62 15.83
N LEU A 30 7.13 -15.77 16.52
CA LEU A 30 7.77 -16.11 17.80
C LEU A 30 6.90 -15.72 18.99
N THR A 31 6.16 -14.61 18.86
CA THR A 31 5.31 -14.07 19.92
C THR A 31 3.97 -13.63 19.34
N PRO A 32 3.06 -14.57 19.07
CA PRO A 32 1.72 -14.23 18.59
C PRO A 32 0.89 -13.68 19.76
N TYR A 33 0.56 -12.39 19.71
CA TYR A 33 -0.40 -11.79 20.63
C TYR A 33 -1.83 -12.08 20.15
N PRO A 34 -2.74 -12.57 21.01
CA PRO A 34 -4.07 -12.98 20.58
C PRO A 34 -5.01 -11.81 20.31
N ALA A 35 -4.76 -10.64 20.90
CA ALA A 35 -5.53 -9.43 20.66
C ALA A 35 -4.66 -8.17 20.70
N ILE A 36 -5.22 -7.06 20.20
CA ILE A 36 -4.50 -5.77 20.20
C ILE A 36 -4.19 -5.24 21.60
N ALA A 37 -5.04 -5.56 22.58
CA ALA A 37 -4.80 -5.19 23.97
C ALA A 37 -3.50 -5.81 24.53
N ASP A 38 -3.16 -7.03 24.09
CA ASP A 38 -1.94 -7.72 24.51
C ASP A 38 -0.69 -7.10 23.85
N VAL A 39 -0.80 -6.68 22.59
CA VAL A 39 0.26 -5.93 21.89
C VAL A 39 0.58 -4.63 22.64
N VAL A 40 -0.47 -3.87 23.00
CA VAL A 40 -0.34 -2.63 23.77
C VAL A 40 0.24 -2.89 25.16
N ALA A 41 -0.23 -3.93 25.86
CA ALA A 41 0.29 -4.29 27.18
C ALA A 41 1.77 -4.69 27.15
N ALA A 42 2.25 -5.23 26.02
CA ALA A 42 3.65 -5.57 25.81
C ALA A 42 4.53 -4.37 25.42
N GLY A 43 3.95 -3.19 25.18
CA GLY A 43 4.68 -2.01 24.69
C GLY A 43 5.12 -2.14 23.23
N GLU A 44 4.46 -3.01 22.47
CA GLU A 44 4.71 -3.24 21.05
C GLU A 44 3.72 -2.50 20.16
N ASP A 45 4.01 -2.46 18.87
CA ASP A 45 3.17 -1.85 17.85
C ASP A 45 2.75 -2.87 16.80
N LEU A 46 1.48 -2.78 16.41
CA LEU A 46 0.91 -3.45 15.25
C LEU A 46 0.10 -2.45 14.43
N TRP A 47 0.48 -2.29 13.17
CA TRP A 47 -0.23 -1.48 12.18
C TRP A 47 -1.05 -2.39 11.28
N TYR A 48 -2.35 -2.45 11.51
CA TYR A 48 -3.30 -3.28 10.78
C TYR A 48 -4.28 -2.41 9.99
N CYS A 49 -4.62 -2.87 8.79
CA CYS A 49 -5.46 -2.13 7.87
C CYS A 49 -6.94 -2.49 8.09
N TRP A 50 -7.77 -1.48 8.39
CA TRP A 50 -9.25 -1.56 8.44
C TRP A 50 -9.76 -2.74 9.27
N GLY A 51 -9.29 -2.83 10.53
CA GLY A 51 -9.84 -3.76 11.51
C GLY A 51 -9.32 -5.19 11.41
N SER A 52 -8.52 -5.51 10.39
CA SER A 52 -8.01 -6.86 10.16
C SER A 52 -6.79 -7.18 11.04
N PHE A 53 -7.04 -7.46 12.31
CA PHE A 53 -5.99 -7.92 13.22
C PHE A 53 -5.58 -9.37 12.89
N HIS A 54 -4.28 -9.59 12.70
CA HIS A 54 -3.72 -10.92 12.48
C HIS A 54 -2.62 -11.21 13.52
N PRO A 55 -2.78 -12.25 14.35
CA PRO A 55 -1.80 -12.60 15.36
C PRO A 55 -0.53 -13.23 14.77
N ILE A 56 -0.62 -13.82 13.57
CA ILE A 56 0.44 -14.56 12.89
C ILE A 56 0.31 -14.43 11.36
N GLY A 57 1.44 -14.54 10.66
CA GLY A 57 1.50 -14.64 9.20
C GLY A 57 0.92 -15.96 8.67
N ASN A 58 0.35 -15.93 7.46
CA ASN A 58 -0.09 -17.13 6.74
C ASN A 58 0.29 -17.02 5.23
N PRO A 59 1.11 -17.91 4.65
CA PRO A 59 1.82 -19.00 5.29
C PRO A 59 2.72 -18.51 6.44
N PRO A 60 3.07 -19.38 7.39
CA PRO A 60 3.93 -18.98 8.51
C PRO A 60 5.28 -18.50 7.98
N GLY A 61 5.52 -17.20 8.08
CA GLY A 61 6.72 -16.55 7.56
C GLY A 61 6.54 -15.03 7.52
N MET A 62 7.60 -14.30 7.85
CA MET A 62 7.62 -12.86 7.59
C MET A 62 7.91 -12.62 6.11
N LEU A 63 7.29 -11.61 5.54
CA LEU A 63 7.56 -11.17 4.18
C LEU A 63 8.93 -10.48 4.10
N ALA A 64 9.20 -9.57 5.04
CA ALA A 64 10.45 -8.83 5.13
C ALA A 64 10.65 -8.30 6.56
N SER A 65 11.89 -7.97 6.92
CA SER A 65 12.17 -7.19 8.12
C SER A 65 13.41 -6.33 7.98
N ARG A 66 13.43 -5.18 8.66
CA ARG A 66 14.59 -4.28 8.73
C ARG A 66 14.48 -3.35 9.93
N ALA A 67 15.63 -2.93 10.46
CA ALA A 67 15.68 -1.84 11.44
C ALA A 67 15.12 -0.54 10.83
N GLY A 68 14.31 0.17 11.61
CA GLY A 68 13.73 1.45 11.25
C GLY A 68 13.55 2.38 12.47
N ASN A 69 13.12 3.61 12.18
CA ASN A 69 12.79 4.59 13.21
C ASN A 69 11.33 4.39 13.66
N ARG A 70 11.13 3.75 14.83
CA ARG A 70 9.80 3.52 15.42
C ARG A 70 8.98 4.80 15.57
N ALA A 71 9.56 5.88 16.08
CA ALA A 71 8.86 7.15 16.27
C ALA A 71 8.39 7.76 14.92
N LEU A 72 9.19 7.61 13.86
CA LEU A 72 8.77 8.01 12.52
C LEU A 72 7.61 7.14 12.03
N ALA A 73 7.68 5.81 12.18
CA ALA A 73 6.60 4.91 11.81
C ALA A 73 5.29 5.25 12.52
N GLU A 74 5.34 5.48 13.84
CA GLU A 74 4.22 5.89 14.69
C GLU A 74 3.60 7.24 14.25
N CYS A 75 4.43 8.19 13.81
CA CYS A 75 3.94 9.47 13.29
C CYS A 75 3.25 9.31 11.93
N LEU A 76 3.84 8.50 11.04
CA LEU A 76 3.31 8.29 9.69
C LEU A 76 1.98 7.54 9.71
N VAL A 77 1.83 6.56 10.60
CA VAL A 77 0.59 5.83 10.81
C VAL A 77 0.50 5.49 12.30
N GLN A 78 -0.62 5.80 12.94
CA GLN A 78 -0.80 5.43 14.35
C GLN A 78 -0.91 3.90 14.47
N PRO A 79 -0.06 3.23 15.30
CA PRO A 79 -0.21 1.81 15.56
C PRO A 79 -1.36 1.53 16.54
N ASN A 80 -1.70 0.26 16.67
CA ASN A 80 -2.60 -0.24 17.72
C ASN A 80 -4.01 0.39 17.72
N ALA A 81 -4.43 0.89 16.57
CA ALA A 81 -5.73 1.50 16.37
C ALA A 81 -6.32 1.04 15.03
N ASP A 82 -7.63 0.88 14.99
CA ASP A 82 -8.33 0.44 13.79
C ASP A 82 -8.46 1.60 12.80
N SER A 83 -7.90 1.45 11.60
CA SER A 83 -8.04 2.42 10.52
C SER A 83 -9.49 2.69 10.13
N SER A 84 -10.45 1.79 10.36
CA SER A 84 -11.87 2.03 10.04
C SER A 84 -12.48 3.14 10.89
N THR A 85 -11.99 3.33 12.13
CA THR A 85 -12.54 4.29 13.10
C THR A 85 -11.54 5.38 13.52
N SER A 86 -10.25 5.17 13.30
CA SER A 86 -9.18 6.10 13.68
C SER A 86 -8.51 6.71 12.44
N ALA A 87 -8.72 8.01 12.22
CA ALA A 87 -8.11 8.72 11.09
C ALA A 87 -6.57 8.70 11.10
N PRO A 88 -5.86 8.85 12.25
CA PRO A 88 -4.40 8.74 12.26
C PRO A 88 -3.88 7.34 11.89
N ALA A 89 -4.65 6.27 12.14
CA ALA A 89 -4.30 4.90 11.76
C ALA A 89 -4.51 4.60 10.27
N ARG A 90 -5.08 5.54 9.49
CA ARG A 90 -5.27 5.42 8.04
C ARG A 90 -4.06 5.89 7.22
N GLY A 91 -3.04 6.46 7.85
CA GLY A 91 -1.95 7.06 7.08
C GLY A 91 -2.45 8.22 6.23
N THR A 92 -2.35 8.08 4.91
CA THR A 92 -3.04 8.94 3.92
C THR A 92 -3.99 8.17 2.99
N ILE A 93 -4.38 6.96 3.38
CA ILE A 93 -5.40 6.18 2.70
C ILE A 93 -6.74 6.63 3.30
N PHE A 94 -7.33 7.73 2.83
CA PHE A 94 -8.53 8.27 3.50
C PHE A 94 -9.77 7.41 3.25
N THR A 95 -9.81 6.77 2.07
CA THR A 95 -10.89 5.92 1.58
C THR A 95 -10.29 4.61 1.06
N TYR A 96 -10.55 3.49 1.75
CA TYR A 96 -10.11 2.15 1.33
C TYR A 96 -10.66 1.78 -0.04
N GLY A 97 -9.81 1.15 -0.86
CA GLY A 97 -10.14 0.77 -2.23
C GLY A 97 -10.18 1.91 -3.24
N VAL A 98 -10.07 3.17 -2.77
CA VAL A 98 -9.98 4.36 -3.62
C VAL A 98 -8.60 4.98 -3.51
N ASP A 99 -8.17 5.33 -2.31
CA ASP A 99 -6.87 5.97 -2.07
C ASP A 99 -5.73 4.93 -1.97
N GLY A 100 -6.07 3.67 -1.72
CA GLY A 100 -5.16 2.54 -1.58
C GLY A 100 -5.79 1.40 -0.77
N VAL A 101 -4.99 0.35 -0.57
CA VAL A 101 -5.34 -0.82 0.25
C VAL A 101 -4.24 -1.09 1.29
N CYS A 102 -4.30 -2.25 1.93
CA CYS A 102 -3.39 -2.66 3.01
C CYS A 102 -1.91 -2.60 2.61
N HIS A 103 -1.60 -2.87 1.34
CA HIS A 103 -0.24 -2.76 0.81
C HIS A 103 0.33 -1.36 0.94
N GLN A 104 -0.45 -0.34 0.53
CA GLN A 104 -0.02 1.05 0.58
C GLN A 104 0.09 1.54 2.03
N LEU A 105 -0.83 1.16 2.90
CA LEU A 105 -0.76 1.50 4.33
C LEU A 105 0.50 0.90 4.97
N ALA A 106 0.77 -0.39 4.73
CA ALA A 106 1.98 -1.06 5.24
C ALA A 106 3.26 -0.40 4.71
N ASN A 107 3.29 -0.02 3.42
CA ASN A 107 4.41 0.70 2.84
C ASN A 107 4.63 2.08 3.49
N GLN A 108 3.58 2.81 3.87
CA GLN A 108 3.72 4.08 4.59
C GLN A 108 4.41 3.89 5.96
N VAL A 109 4.11 2.79 6.65
CA VAL A 109 4.80 2.42 7.91
C VAL A 109 6.26 2.05 7.63
N LEU A 110 6.49 1.17 6.65
CA LEU A 110 7.82 0.67 6.29
C LEU A 110 8.74 1.75 5.70
N TYR A 111 8.20 2.90 5.30
CA TYR A 111 8.98 4.07 4.94
C TYR A 111 10.03 4.44 5.99
N ALA A 112 9.71 4.22 7.27
CA ALA A 112 10.59 4.47 8.40
C ALA A 112 11.84 3.56 8.46
N THR A 113 11.94 2.57 7.57
CA THR A 113 13.13 1.71 7.40
C THR A 113 14.13 2.25 6.37
N GLY A 114 13.79 3.35 5.68
CA GLY A 114 14.67 4.03 4.74
C GLY A 114 15.85 4.72 5.43
N SER A 115 17.00 4.73 4.75
CA SER A 115 18.19 5.46 5.19
C SER A 115 18.99 5.97 3.99
N PRO A 116 19.95 6.89 4.17
CA PRO A 116 20.88 7.27 3.11
C PRO A 116 21.43 6.06 2.36
N GLY A 117 21.21 6.00 1.05
CA GLY A 117 21.69 4.92 0.19
C GLY A 117 20.93 3.59 0.30
N ASN A 118 19.94 3.46 1.19
CA ASN A 118 19.09 2.27 1.27
C ASN A 118 17.61 2.68 1.17
N PRO A 119 16.92 2.35 0.06
CA PRO A 119 15.51 2.65 -0.08
C PRO A 119 14.70 1.93 1.01
N PRO A 120 13.56 2.50 1.46
CA PRO A 120 12.70 1.83 2.43
C PRO A 120 12.28 0.43 1.98
N LEU A 121 12.02 -0.45 2.94
CA LEU A 121 11.29 -1.68 2.66
C LEU A 121 9.89 -1.36 2.14
N THR A 122 9.39 -2.25 1.29
CA THR A 122 7.99 -2.29 0.86
C THR A 122 7.50 -3.74 0.94
N VAL A 123 6.19 -3.94 0.85
CA VAL A 123 5.57 -5.27 0.82
C VAL A 123 5.61 -5.88 -0.59
N LYS A 124 6.63 -5.56 -1.40
CA LYS A 124 6.67 -5.94 -2.82
C LYS A 124 6.69 -7.43 -3.14
N GLY A 125 6.97 -8.28 -2.16
CA GLY A 125 6.86 -9.73 -2.30
C GLY A 125 5.47 -10.30 -2.03
N ALA A 126 4.49 -9.48 -1.62
CA ALA A 126 3.12 -9.92 -1.37
C ALA A 126 2.40 -10.24 -2.69
N ARG A 127 1.56 -11.27 -2.68
CA ARG A 127 0.74 -11.62 -3.85
C ARG A 127 -0.23 -10.49 -4.16
N GLY A 128 -0.35 -10.13 -5.44
CA GLY A 128 -1.14 -8.98 -5.88
C GLY A 128 -0.52 -7.61 -5.62
N TYR A 129 0.72 -7.54 -5.10
CA TYR A 129 1.36 -6.25 -4.88
C TYR A 129 1.50 -5.42 -6.16
N SER A 130 2.00 -6.00 -7.25
CA SER A 130 2.15 -5.33 -8.53
C SER A 130 0.83 -4.76 -9.05
N LEU A 131 -0.27 -5.53 -8.89
CA LEU A 131 -1.62 -5.10 -9.25
C LEU A 131 -2.06 -3.90 -8.41
N SER A 132 -1.96 -3.99 -7.08
CA SER A 132 -2.32 -2.86 -6.21
C SER A 132 -1.43 -1.63 -6.43
N SER A 133 -0.16 -1.82 -6.76
CA SER A 133 0.80 -0.73 -7.00
C SER A 133 0.60 -0.10 -8.37
N PHE A 134 0.17 -0.86 -9.38
CA PHE A 134 -0.34 -0.30 -10.64
C PHE A 134 -1.50 0.65 -10.36
N LEU A 135 -2.51 0.18 -9.63
CA LEU A 135 -3.72 0.95 -9.35
C LEU A 135 -3.47 2.15 -8.45
N PHE A 136 -2.77 1.98 -7.33
CA PHE A 136 -2.69 2.97 -6.25
C PHE A 136 -1.30 3.58 -6.03
N GLY A 137 -0.29 3.13 -6.77
CA GLY A 137 1.10 3.49 -6.45
C GLY A 137 1.64 2.77 -5.21
N THR A 138 2.92 3.00 -4.91
CA THR A 138 3.60 2.37 -3.77
C THR A 138 3.04 2.84 -2.42
N TYR A 139 2.64 4.11 -2.30
CA TYR A 139 2.19 4.71 -1.04
C TYR A 139 0.74 5.21 -1.06
N GLY A 140 -0.03 4.90 -2.10
CA GLY A 140 -1.41 5.37 -2.28
C GLY A 140 -1.52 6.59 -3.21
N LEU A 141 -2.76 6.92 -3.58
CA LEU A 141 -3.06 7.97 -4.57
C LEU A 141 -2.95 9.40 -4.02
N GLN A 142 -3.01 9.57 -2.70
CA GLN A 142 -2.99 10.88 -2.05
C GLN A 142 -1.55 11.42 -1.94
N ALA A 143 -0.85 11.57 -3.06
CA ALA A 143 0.57 11.90 -3.12
C ALA A 143 0.93 13.22 -2.40
N SER A 144 0.10 14.27 -2.56
CA SER A 144 0.28 15.56 -1.90
C SER A 144 0.07 15.48 -0.38
N ALA A 145 -0.94 14.73 0.07
CA ALA A 145 -1.15 14.49 1.49
C ALA A 145 -0.01 13.65 2.08
N TRP A 146 0.47 12.64 1.35
CA TRP A 146 1.60 11.81 1.76
C TRP A 146 2.88 12.64 1.90
N HIS A 147 3.17 13.51 0.92
CA HIS A 147 4.30 14.44 1.01
C HIS A 147 4.19 15.35 2.24
N THR A 148 3.01 15.94 2.47
CA THR A 148 2.76 16.80 3.65
C THR A 148 2.99 16.04 4.96
N LYS A 149 2.51 14.78 5.03
CA LYS A 149 2.68 13.93 6.21
C LYS A 149 4.15 13.60 6.47
N LEU A 150 4.92 13.30 5.41
CA LEU A 150 6.35 13.09 5.50
C LEU A 150 7.08 14.32 6.06
N GLN A 151 6.81 15.52 5.53
CA GLN A 151 7.43 16.75 6.05
C GLN A 151 7.08 16.99 7.52
N GLY A 152 5.81 16.79 7.89
CA GLY A 152 5.35 16.94 9.26
C GLY A 152 6.06 15.98 10.22
N CYS A 153 6.19 14.71 9.85
CA CYS A 153 6.81 13.69 10.71
C CYS A 153 8.34 13.77 10.76
N LEU A 154 8.99 14.12 9.65
CA LEU A 154 10.44 14.32 9.63
C LEU A 154 10.85 15.60 10.36
N GLY A 155 9.95 16.59 10.46
CA GLY A 155 10.15 17.80 11.25
C GLY A 155 10.01 17.62 12.77
N LEU A 156 9.55 16.45 13.25
CA LEU A 156 9.24 16.20 14.66
C LEU A 156 10.37 15.55 15.49
N GLY A 157 11.56 15.30 14.94
CA GLY A 157 12.67 14.80 15.77
C GLY A 157 13.98 14.60 15.03
N ASP A 158 14.99 15.39 15.43
CA ASP A 158 16.39 15.42 14.96
C ASP A 158 16.59 15.51 13.43
N PRO A 159 17.62 16.19 12.92
CA PRO A 159 17.97 16.04 11.52
C PRO A 159 18.33 14.57 11.31
N VAL A 160 17.44 13.79 10.69
CA VAL A 160 17.79 12.53 10.05
C VAL A 160 18.78 12.90 8.96
N SER A 161 20.03 12.98 9.38
CA SER A 161 21.17 13.42 8.59
C SER A 161 21.38 12.34 7.53
N GLY A 162 20.78 12.56 6.36
CA GLY A 162 21.01 11.75 5.18
C GLY A 162 19.82 10.95 4.64
N LEU A 163 18.57 11.15 5.07
CA LEU A 163 17.51 10.92 4.09
C LEU A 163 17.77 11.86 2.90
N PRO A 164 17.61 11.43 1.63
CA PRO A 164 17.79 12.35 0.52
C PRO A 164 16.89 13.55 0.78
N GLN A 165 17.43 14.77 0.66
CA GLN A 165 16.65 15.99 0.81
C GLN A 165 15.51 15.99 -0.21
N TRP A 166 14.34 15.55 0.24
CA TRP A 166 13.08 15.61 -0.50
C TRP A 166 12.34 16.89 -0.10
N SER A 167 13.02 18.04 -0.12
CA SER A 167 12.44 19.32 0.27
C SER A 167 12.08 20.15 -0.96
N GLU A 168 10.84 20.64 -0.99
CA GLU A 168 10.33 21.60 -1.97
C GLU A 168 11.18 22.88 -1.99
N LYS A 169 11.83 23.13 -3.11
CA LYS A 169 11.90 24.50 -3.64
C LYS A 169 11.01 24.54 -4.86
N ILE A 170 9.84 25.17 -4.71
CA ILE A 170 9.04 25.65 -5.83
C ILE A 170 9.82 26.80 -6.47
N MET A 171 10.74 26.46 -7.36
CA MET A 171 11.30 27.38 -8.35
C MET A 171 10.99 26.82 -9.74
N PRO A 172 10.60 27.68 -10.70
CA PRO A 172 10.17 27.24 -12.03
C PRO A 172 11.27 26.53 -12.85
N ASP A 173 12.55 26.64 -12.44
CA ASP A 173 13.71 26.07 -13.13
C ASP A 173 14.53 25.07 -12.30
N ALA A 174 13.98 24.55 -11.19
CA ALA A 174 14.66 23.50 -10.42
C ALA A 174 14.54 22.14 -11.13
N PRO A 175 15.61 21.31 -11.17
CA PRO A 175 15.51 19.94 -11.67
C PRO A 175 14.43 19.19 -10.88
N PRO A 176 13.70 18.24 -11.51
CA PRO A 176 12.57 17.57 -10.89
C PRO A 176 12.98 17.01 -9.53
N THR A 177 12.17 17.30 -8.50
CA THR A 177 12.28 16.63 -7.20
C THR A 177 12.41 15.14 -7.44
N PRO A 178 13.33 14.43 -6.75
CA PRO A 178 13.42 12.98 -6.90
C PRO A 178 12.05 12.40 -6.56
N ALA A 179 11.42 11.80 -7.57
CA ALA A 179 10.12 11.18 -7.42
C ALA A 179 10.20 10.17 -6.27
N LEU A 180 9.12 10.07 -5.48
CA LEU A 180 8.99 8.97 -4.52
C LEU A 180 9.21 7.63 -5.25
N PRO A 181 9.80 6.62 -4.58
CA PRO A 181 9.94 5.29 -5.16
C PRO A 181 8.60 4.80 -5.71
N ASP A 182 8.64 4.25 -6.93
CA ASP A 182 7.47 3.71 -7.63
C ASP A 182 7.80 2.29 -8.08
N ASP A 183 7.63 1.35 -7.16
CA ASP A 183 8.00 -0.06 -7.32
C ASP A 183 7.39 -0.67 -8.59
N PHE A 184 6.15 -0.30 -8.94
CA PHE A 184 5.51 -0.82 -10.15
C PHE A 184 6.19 -0.30 -11.41
N ARG A 185 6.51 1.00 -11.48
CA ARG A 185 7.18 1.57 -12.64
C ARG A 185 8.58 0.98 -12.82
N ASP A 186 9.29 0.76 -11.73
CA ASP A 186 10.62 0.16 -11.78
C ASP A 186 10.55 -1.30 -12.27
N HIS A 187 9.62 -2.11 -11.72
CA HIS A 187 9.37 -3.47 -12.21
C HIS A 187 8.92 -3.49 -13.69
N ALA A 188 8.03 -2.58 -14.08
CA ALA A 188 7.55 -2.47 -15.46
C ALA A 188 8.67 -2.11 -16.44
N ARG A 189 9.61 -1.25 -16.04
CA ARG A 189 10.80 -0.94 -16.85
C ARG A 189 11.70 -2.14 -17.05
N GLU A 190 11.86 -2.97 -16.03
CA GLU A 190 12.64 -4.21 -16.13
C GLU A 190 11.97 -5.22 -17.06
N VAL A 191 10.67 -5.47 -16.87
CA VAL A 191 9.90 -6.44 -17.67
C VAL A 191 9.74 -6.00 -19.13
N LEU A 192 9.61 -4.69 -19.39
CA LEU A 192 9.37 -4.12 -20.72
C LEU A 192 10.61 -3.40 -21.27
N ALA A 193 11.81 -3.78 -20.83
CA ALA A 193 13.06 -3.16 -21.27
C ALA A 193 13.27 -3.23 -22.80
N ASP A 194 12.69 -4.25 -23.44
CA ASP A 194 12.72 -4.50 -24.88
C ASP A 194 11.53 -3.86 -25.65
N ASP A 195 10.57 -3.27 -24.95
CA ASP A 195 9.33 -2.71 -25.55
C ASP A 195 8.94 -1.36 -24.90
N PRO A 196 9.70 -0.28 -25.18
CA PRO A 196 9.48 1.03 -24.58
C PRO A 196 8.13 1.66 -24.96
N GLU A 197 7.57 1.29 -26.12
CA GLU A 197 6.25 1.76 -26.55
C GLU A 197 5.15 1.17 -25.67
N LYS A 198 5.18 -0.14 -25.38
CA LYS A 198 4.26 -0.75 -24.43
C LYS A 198 4.43 -0.18 -23.02
N LEU A 199 5.65 0.07 -22.57
CA LEU A 199 5.88 0.71 -21.27
C LEU A 199 5.20 2.08 -21.20
N GLN A 200 5.38 2.91 -22.24
CA GLN A 200 4.75 4.23 -22.29
C GLN A 200 3.22 4.13 -22.30
N ALA A 201 2.65 3.24 -23.12
CA ALA A 201 1.21 3.01 -23.19
C ALA A 201 0.65 2.49 -21.85
N LEU A 202 1.37 1.61 -21.17
CA LEU A 202 0.97 1.09 -19.86
C LEU A 202 1.00 2.19 -18.79
N MET A 203 2.00 3.06 -18.81
CA MET A 203 2.05 4.22 -17.90
C MET A 203 0.93 5.22 -18.18
N ALA A 204 0.54 5.40 -19.45
CA ALA A 204 -0.62 6.22 -19.81
C ALA A 204 -1.92 5.61 -19.28
N LEU A 205 -2.14 4.30 -19.51
CA LEU A 205 -3.29 3.55 -18.98
C LEU A 205 -3.38 3.65 -17.45
N ARG A 206 -2.23 3.51 -16.76
CA ARG A 206 -2.14 3.70 -15.31
C ARG A 206 -2.57 5.11 -14.90
N GLY A 207 -2.10 6.14 -15.60
CA GLY A 207 -2.44 7.53 -15.30
C GLY A 207 -3.94 7.82 -15.47
N GLU A 208 -4.57 7.26 -16.50
CA GLU A 208 -6.02 7.37 -16.72
C GLU A 208 -6.82 6.73 -15.58
N MET A 209 -6.44 5.52 -15.16
CA MET A 209 -7.02 4.83 -14.01
C MET A 209 -6.92 5.67 -12.74
N GLN A 210 -5.72 6.15 -12.43
CA GLN A 210 -5.47 6.93 -11.21
C GLN A 210 -6.26 8.25 -11.23
N ALA A 211 -6.35 8.89 -12.39
CA ALA A 211 -7.17 10.08 -12.56
C ALA A 211 -8.66 9.80 -12.38
N PHE A 212 -9.16 8.63 -12.77
CA PHE A 212 -10.53 8.20 -12.51
C PHE A 212 -10.78 8.03 -11.02
N LEU A 213 -9.94 7.27 -10.31
CA LEU A 213 -10.09 7.03 -8.86
C LEU A 213 -9.95 8.31 -8.03
N ALA A 214 -9.12 9.26 -8.48
CA ALA A 214 -8.96 10.55 -7.82
C ALA A 214 -10.18 11.49 -7.97
N ARG A 215 -11.09 11.22 -8.91
CA ARG A 215 -12.32 12.03 -9.08
C ARG A 215 -13.30 11.74 -7.96
N ARG A 216 -13.22 12.54 -6.89
CA ARG A 216 -14.28 12.61 -5.89
C ARG A 216 -15.47 13.37 -6.47
N VAL A 217 -16.66 12.77 -6.43
CA VAL A 217 -17.91 13.45 -6.74
C VAL A 217 -18.44 14.02 -5.42
N PRO A 218 -18.42 15.36 -5.20
CA PRO A 218 -18.90 15.93 -3.96
C PRO A 218 -20.36 15.56 -3.69
N GLY A 219 -20.67 15.14 -2.46
CA GLY A 219 -22.02 14.77 -2.05
C GLY A 219 -22.42 13.32 -2.33
N PHE A 220 -21.53 12.50 -2.90
CA PHE A 220 -21.75 11.07 -3.08
C PHE A 220 -20.93 10.24 -2.11
N LEU A 221 -21.49 9.11 -1.67
CA LEU A 221 -20.75 8.10 -0.93
C LEU A 221 -19.62 7.52 -1.80
N PRO A 222 -18.53 7.02 -1.20
CA PRO A 222 -17.55 6.23 -1.92
C PRO A 222 -18.24 5.08 -2.70
N PRO A 223 -17.76 4.74 -3.90
CA PRO A 223 -18.22 3.57 -4.62
C PRO A 223 -18.14 2.31 -3.73
N ASP A 224 -19.08 1.38 -3.90
CA ASP A 224 -18.98 0.07 -3.24
C ASP A 224 -17.84 -0.77 -3.82
N ALA A 225 -17.50 -1.85 -3.11
CA ALA A 225 -16.45 -2.77 -3.54
C ALA A 225 -16.76 -3.44 -4.88
N GLU A 226 -18.04 -3.71 -5.18
CA GLU A 226 -18.42 -4.32 -6.47
C GLU A 226 -18.08 -3.41 -7.64
N MET A 227 -18.46 -2.13 -7.57
CA MET A 227 -18.14 -1.13 -8.59
C MET A 227 -16.62 -0.92 -8.72
N LEU A 228 -15.90 -0.82 -7.59
CA LEU A 228 -14.44 -0.66 -7.61
C LEU A 228 -13.75 -1.87 -8.25
N ASN A 229 -14.11 -3.08 -7.82
CA ASN A 229 -13.53 -4.32 -8.37
C ASN A 229 -13.91 -4.51 -9.85
N ALA A 230 -15.14 -4.17 -10.27
CA ALA A 230 -15.52 -4.19 -11.68
C ALA A 230 -14.67 -3.23 -12.52
N HIS A 231 -14.43 -2.02 -12.01
CA HIS A 231 -13.56 -1.06 -12.68
C HIS A 231 -12.10 -1.53 -12.75
N HIS A 232 -11.58 -2.09 -11.65
CA HIS A 232 -10.22 -2.66 -11.61
C HIS A 232 -10.05 -3.79 -12.63
N ARG A 233 -11.01 -4.72 -12.70
CA ARG A 233 -10.99 -5.82 -13.68
C ARG A 233 -10.98 -5.31 -15.11
N HIS A 234 -11.84 -4.35 -15.44
CA HIS A 234 -11.85 -3.75 -16.78
C HIS A 234 -10.49 -3.17 -17.18
N MET A 235 -9.81 -2.49 -16.26
CA MET A 235 -8.49 -1.91 -16.56
C MET A 235 -7.37 -2.95 -16.63
N LEU A 236 -7.46 -4.04 -15.87
CA LEU A 236 -6.55 -5.18 -16.01
C LEU A 236 -6.74 -5.91 -17.33
N GLU A 237 -7.97 -6.02 -17.83
CA GLU A 237 -8.24 -6.53 -19.18
C GLU A 237 -7.59 -5.63 -20.25
N GLN A 238 -7.69 -4.31 -20.13
CA GLN A 238 -6.99 -3.39 -21.04
C GLN A 238 -5.46 -3.55 -20.97
N ALA A 239 -4.91 -3.71 -19.76
CA ALA A 239 -3.48 -3.98 -19.59
C ALA A 239 -3.07 -5.33 -20.20
N ALA A 240 -3.88 -6.38 -20.05
CA ALA A 240 -3.62 -7.69 -20.64
C ALA A 240 -3.64 -7.64 -22.18
N LEU A 241 -4.60 -6.92 -22.77
CA LEU A 241 -4.65 -6.70 -24.22
C LEU A 241 -3.42 -5.95 -24.73
N LEU A 242 -2.98 -4.91 -24.01
CA LEU A 242 -1.80 -4.13 -24.37
C LEU A 242 -0.50 -4.94 -24.28
N LEU A 243 -0.34 -5.72 -23.21
CA LEU A 243 0.91 -6.40 -22.89
C LEU A 243 1.05 -7.74 -23.62
N GLY A 244 -0.07 -8.39 -23.94
CA GLY A 244 -0.09 -9.81 -24.27
C GLY A 244 0.09 -10.70 -23.03
N PRO A 245 -0.19 -12.00 -23.14
CA PRO A 245 -0.28 -12.89 -21.99
C PRO A 245 1.04 -13.01 -21.22
N GLU A 246 2.16 -13.21 -21.92
CA GLU A 246 3.46 -13.46 -21.27
C GLU A 246 3.94 -12.26 -20.44
N LYS A 247 3.91 -11.04 -21.00
CA LYS A 247 4.34 -9.83 -20.29
C LYS A 247 3.34 -9.44 -19.20
N PHE A 248 2.05 -9.70 -19.39
CA PHE A 248 1.04 -9.48 -18.35
C PHE A 248 1.32 -10.36 -17.12
N THR A 249 1.50 -11.67 -17.32
CA THR A 249 1.80 -12.61 -16.23
C THR A 249 3.12 -12.27 -15.54
N GLN A 250 4.16 -11.91 -16.31
CA GLN A 250 5.45 -11.48 -15.73
C GLN A 250 5.31 -10.21 -14.85
N LEU A 251 4.45 -9.29 -15.25
CA LEU A 251 4.30 -8.01 -14.56
C LEU A 251 3.41 -8.10 -13.32
N PHE A 252 2.27 -8.77 -13.45
CA PHE A 252 1.24 -8.82 -12.42
C PHE A 252 1.26 -10.09 -11.57
N GLY A 253 1.91 -11.16 -12.04
CA GLY A 253 2.00 -12.45 -11.34
C GLY A 253 0.71 -13.27 -11.35
N ILE A 254 -0.22 -12.93 -12.25
CA ILE A 254 -1.53 -13.60 -12.44
C ILE A 254 -1.79 -13.81 -13.93
N GLU A 255 -2.64 -14.77 -14.26
CA GLU A 255 -2.98 -15.03 -15.67
C GLU A 255 -3.99 -14.01 -16.22
N PRO A 256 -3.93 -13.68 -17.52
CA PRO A 256 -4.96 -12.85 -18.15
C PRO A 256 -6.37 -13.44 -17.96
N GLY A 257 -7.31 -12.61 -17.49
CA GLY A 257 -8.70 -13.01 -17.25
C GLY A 257 -8.93 -13.73 -15.92
N GLU A 258 -7.90 -13.94 -15.10
CA GLU A 258 -8.07 -14.37 -13.72
C GLU A 258 -8.90 -13.32 -12.96
N GLN A 259 -9.96 -13.76 -12.28
CA GLN A 259 -10.81 -12.86 -11.52
C GLN A 259 -10.12 -12.49 -10.21
N VAL A 260 -9.88 -11.20 -10.04
CA VAL A 260 -9.22 -10.65 -8.87
C VAL A 260 -10.04 -9.50 -8.31
N ASP A 261 -10.51 -9.69 -7.08
CA ASP A 261 -11.21 -8.67 -6.30
C ASP A 261 -10.24 -8.10 -5.29
N LEU A 262 -9.79 -6.87 -5.51
CA LEU A 262 -8.78 -6.22 -4.69
C LEU A 262 -9.36 -5.52 -3.45
N VAL A 263 -10.60 -5.05 -3.56
CA VAL A 263 -11.29 -4.32 -2.50
C VAL A 263 -12.17 -5.28 -1.73
N ASP A 264 -11.92 -5.40 -0.43
CA ASP A 264 -12.80 -6.11 0.50
C ASP A 264 -14.20 -5.49 0.54
N PRO A 265 -15.26 -6.23 0.24
CA PRO A 265 -16.63 -5.77 0.45
C PRO A 265 -16.92 -5.39 1.91
N ALA A 266 -16.41 -6.15 2.88
CA ALA A 266 -16.65 -5.88 4.29
C ALA A 266 -15.95 -4.60 4.77
N MET A 267 -14.70 -4.37 4.36
CA MET A 267 -13.98 -3.13 4.73
C MET A 267 -14.58 -1.90 4.04
N ALA A 268 -14.99 -2.03 2.77
CA ALA A 268 -15.65 -0.95 2.05
C ALA A 268 -17.02 -0.60 2.66
N ALA A 269 -17.81 -1.61 3.05
CA ALA A 269 -19.09 -1.43 3.73
C ALA A 269 -18.93 -0.76 5.10
N ALA A 270 -17.98 -1.24 5.91
CA ALA A 270 -17.70 -0.67 7.23
C ALA A 270 -17.36 0.82 7.16
N GLN A 271 -16.60 1.24 6.14
CA GLN A 271 -16.27 2.64 5.92
C GLN A 271 -17.48 3.51 5.54
N ARG A 272 -18.45 2.93 4.82
CA ARG A 272 -19.69 3.62 4.42
C ARG A 272 -20.72 3.67 5.56
N GLY A 273 -20.49 2.95 6.65
CA GLY A 273 -21.46 2.74 7.71
C GLY A 273 -22.59 1.77 7.31
N ASP A 274 -22.36 0.98 6.26
CA ASP A 274 -23.28 -0.07 5.83
C ASP A 274 -23.08 -1.31 6.75
N GLU A 275 -24.16 -2.02 7.10
CA GLU A 275 -24.02 -3.31 7.79
C GLU A 275 -23.30 -4.31 6.87
N PRO A 276 -22.32 -5.10 7.39
CA PRO A 276 -21.63 -6.09 6.58
C PRO A 276 -22.63 -7.15 6.11
N GLN A 277 -22.72 -7.38 4.79
CA GLN A 277 -23.47 -8.51 4.27
C GLN A 277 -22.72 -9.81 4.60
N PRO A 278 -23.41 -10.87 5.06
CA PRO A 278 -22.75 -12.16 5.30
C PRO A 278 -22.19 -12.71 3.99
N LEU A 279 -20.91 -13.15 4.05
CA LEU A 279 -20.21 -13.86 2.97
C LEU A 279 -20.88 -15.21 2.65
#